data_AF-A0A4U8TDH6-F1
#
_entry.id   AF-A0A4U8TDH6-F1
#
_cell.length_a   1.000
_cell.length_b   1.000
_cell.length_c   1.000
_cell.angle_alpha   90.00
_cell.angle_beta   90.00
_cell.angle_gamma   90.00
#
_symmetry.space_group_name_H-M   'P 1'
#
loop_
_entity.id
_entity.type
_entity.pdbx_description
1 polymer ?
#
loop_
_entity_poly.entity_id
_entity_poly.type
_entity_poly.pdbx_seq_one_letter_code
_entity_poly.pdbx_strand_id
1 'polypeptide(L)'
;MQHLQASQDIVNLPGVQRTLQSGKPCIGTPRNLHFGGKNHYGATVNFPILNKNREIKGVVGFFVIFEFIGDEILTRKQSIFKNDYSTLVAQDGTILVHPNSSLVGKTLSEVNSHKSAQVLMQAIMKQETTVVEYWNANGNINYAGTAPFKVGRDSDVYWTSIVIAPEDSIFESVYRLRLIILCSVLVSLLIILITTYFYIKTRIRSRIRNVNSHLHAFFGFLNHERKDAPEPLRIIAQDELGKMGSAINENIEKTKLGLKQDSKMVAQSVETAKIIEAGDFRARITETPRNPQLNELKNVLNHMLDDLQKKIGSDTNEIARVFDSYVSLDFTTEVKDASGRVDIVTNTLGEEIRKMLYTSQGFAKELESKSKDLEEAVTALTQSSNTQASSLQQTAASVEEITSSMQNVSGRTNEVITQSEDIKNVIGII
;
A
#
# COMPACT_ATOMS: atom_id res chain seq x y z
N MET A 1 102.59 8.11 25.99
CA MET A 1 102.90 8.73 24.68
C MET A 1 103.94 7.89 24.00
N GLN A 2 103.63 7.33 22.83
CA GLN A 2 104.62 6.61 22.03
C GLN A 2 105.31 7.64 21.13
N HIS A 3 106.61 7.84 21.30
CA HIS A 3 107.37 8.76 20.46
C HIS A 3 107.74 8.02 19.17
N LEU A 4 107.19 8.47 18.04
CA LEU A 4 107.55 7.96 16.72
C LEU A 4 108.82 8.64 16.23
N GLN A 5 109.63 7.93 15.44
CA GLN A 5 110.78 8.54 14.77
C GLN A 5 110.32 9.61 13.78
N ALA A 6 111.12 10.66 13.62
CA ALA A 6 110.86 11.70 12.65
C ALA A 6 110.77 11.10 11.23
N SER A 7 109.69 11.38 10.52
CA SER A 7 109.49 10.98 9.13
C SER A 7 109.40 12.21 8.24
N GLN A 8 110.10 12.18 7.12
CA GLN A 8 110.02 13.20 6.08
C GLN A 8 108.61 13.27 5.48
N ASP A 9 107.85 12.18 5.54
CA ASP A 9 106.48 12.10 5.03
C ASP A 9 105.53 13.06 5.76
N ILE A 10 105.79 13.32 7.06
CA ILE A 10 104.98 14.24 7.87
C ILE A 10 105.25 15.69 7.45
N VAL A 11 106.52 16.05 7.23
CA VAL A 11 106.90 17.39 6.78
C VAL A 11 106.34 17.68 5.39
N ASN A 12 106.28 16.66 4.53
CA ASN A 12 105.77 16.77 3.17
C ASN A 12 104.24 16.75 3.08
N LEU A 13 103.50 16.63 4.19
CA LEU A 13 102.05 16.72 4.16
C LEU A 13 101.62 18.10 3.64
N PRO A 14 100.71 18.19 2.65
CA PRO A 14 100.28 19.46 2.07
C PRO A 14 99.74 20.47 3.08
N GLY A 15 99.07 20.01 4.15
CA GLY A 15 98.61 20.90 5.23
C GLY A 15 99.77 21.54 6.01
N VAL A 16 100.84 20.77 6.27
CA VAL A 16 102.06 21.24 6.94
C VAL A 16 102.81 22.23 6.03
N GLN A 17 103.00 21.88 4.76
CA GLN A 17 103.64 22.75 3.76
C GLN A 17 102.87 24.06 3.57
N ARG A 18 101.54 24.01 3.45
CA ARG A 18 100.71 25.22 3.34
C ARG A 18 100.81 26.11 4.58
N THR A 19 100.94 25.51 5.77
CA THR A 19 101.14 26.26 7.03
C THR A 19 102.52 26.92 7.07
N LEU A 20 103.58 26.21 6.63
CA LEU A 20 104.94 26.75 6.52
C LEU A 20 105.05 27.90 5.50
N GLN A 21 104.26 27.86 4.43
CA GLN A 21 104.26 28.90 3.40
C GLN A 21 103.40 30.11 3.78
N SER A 22 102.21 29.88 4.34
CA SER A 22 101.23 30.95 4.60
C SER A 22 101.38 31.62 5.96
N GLY A 23 102.02 30.96 6.94
CA GLY A 23 102.08 31.45 8.32
C GLY A 23 100.71 31.53 9.01
N LYS A 24 99.69 30.81 8.50
CA LYS A 24 98.33 30.75 9.05
C LYS A 24 97.96 29.30 9.43
N PRO A 25 97.08 29.09 10.42
CA PRO A 25 96.53 27.77 10.69
C PRO A 25 95.87 27.15 9.46
N CYS A 26 96.09 25.86 9.23
CA CYS A 26 95.53 25.15 8.09
C CYS A 26 95.05 23.77 8.48
N ILE A 27 93.84 23.43 8.01
CA ILE A 27 93.34 22.06 7.99
C ILE A 27 93.72 21.44 6.64
N GLY A 28 94.47 20.34 6.68
CA GLY A 28 94.89 19.61 5.49
C GLY A 28 93.72 18.85 4.86
N THR A 29 93.89 18.46 3.59
CA THR A 29 92.89 17.62 2.93
C THR A 29 92.85 16.22 3.56
N PRO A 30 91.65 15.66 3.77
CA PRO A 30 91.44 14.28 4.21
C PRO A 30 92.29 13.27 3.42
N ARG A 31 92.98 12.37 4.11
CA ARG A 31 93.85 11.35 3.50
C ARG A 31 94.12 10.19 4.43
N ASN A 32 94.60 9.10 3.84
CA ASN A 32 95.20 8.00 4.59
C ASN A 32 96.63 8.38 5.02
N LEU A 33 96.94 8.17 6.28
CA LEU A 33 98.29 8.28 6.83
C LEU A 33 98.67 6.97 7.50
N HIS A 34 99.83 6.42 7.15
CA HIS A 34 100.35 5.20 7.76
C HIS A 34 101.21 5.55 8.98
N PHE A 35 100.78 5.17 10.19
CA PHE A 35 101.59 5.29 11.39
C PHE A 35 101.16 4.25 12.44
N GLY A 36 102.10 3.81 13.29
CA GLY A 36 101.82 2.79 14.30
C GLY A 36 101.42 1.41 13.71
N GLY A 37 101.83 1.11 12.48
CA GLY A 37 101.52 -0.15 11.78
C GLY A 37 100.10 -0.23 11.20
N LYS A 38 99.33 0.86 11.22
CA LYS A 38 97.97 0.94 10.67
C LYS A 38 97.81 2.14 9.74
N ASN A 39 96.88 2.03 8.80
CA ASN A 39 96.43 3.17 8.00
C ASN A 39 95.28 3.86 8.74
N HIS A 40 95.41 5.16 8.93
CA HIS A 40 94.35 5.99 9.53
C HIS A 40 93.87 7.02 8.52
N TYR A 41 92.55 7.08 8.31
CA TYR A 41 91.93 8.12 7.50
C TYR A 41 91.61 9.34 8.37
N GLY A 42 92.07 10.51 7.95
CA GLY A 42 92.03 11.69 8.79
C GLY A 42 92.50 12.95 8.08
N ALA A 43 92.51 14.05 8.82
CA ALA A 43 93.03 15.33 8.37
C ALA A 43 94.05 15.88 9.36
N THR A 44 95.08 16.57 8.85
CA THR A 44 96.00 17.31 9.72
C THR A 44 95.41 18.65 10.10
N VAL A 45 95.55 19.04 11.37
CA VAL A 45 95.30 20.40 11.82
C VAL A 45 96.65 20.98 12.22
N ASN A 46 97.05 22.05 11.55
CA ASN A 46 98.41 22.56 11.58
C ASN A 46 98.40 24.03 12.03
N PHE A 47 99.32 24.36 12.93
CA PHE A 47 99.50 25.71 13.46
C PHE A 47 100.97 26.12 13.29
N PRO A 48 101.25 27.33 12.79
CA PRO A 48 102.61 27.82 12.65
C PRO A 48 103.20 28.16 14.02
N ILE A 49 104.46 27.81 14.23
CA ILE A 49 105.26 28.28 15.37
C ILE A 49 106.01 29.52 14.90
N LEU A 50 105.67 30.67 15.48
CA LEU A 50 106.23 31.96 15.13
C LEU A 50 107.21 32.44 16.21
N ASN A 51 108.31 33.09 15.82
CA ASN A 51 109.17 33.80 16.77
C ASN A 51 108.60 35.20 17.11
N LYS A 52 109.28 35.95 17.98
CA LYS A 52 108.89 37.32 18.37
C LYS A 52 108.78 38.29 17.19
N ASN A 53 109.49 38.03 16.09
CA ASN A 53 109.49 38.84 14.87
C ASN A 53 108.44 38.37 13.83
N ARG A 54 107.55 37.44 14.21
CA ARG A 54 106.55 36.79 13.33
C ARG A 54 107.14 35.95 12.19
N GLU A 55 108.39 35.52 12.31
CA GLU A 55 109.00 34.58 11.37
C GLU A 55 108.60 33.14 11.73
N ILE A 56 108.33 32.32 10.72
CA ILE A 56 107.96 30.92 10.88
C ILE A 56 109.20 30.10 11.25
N LYS A 57 109.16 29.42 12.41
CA LYS A 57 110.23 28.54 12.90
C LYS A 57 109.86 27.07 12.90
N GLY A 58 108.59 26.74 12.66
CA GLY A 58 108.13 25.37 12.56
C GLY A 58 106.61 25.27 12.47
N VAL A 59 106.10 24.04 12.54
CA VAL A 59 104.67 23.74 12.59
C VAL A 59 104.43 22.78 13.74
N VAL A 60 103.42 23.07 14.55
CA VAL A 60 102.83 22.10 15.47
C VAL A 60 101.50 21.67 14.90
N GLY A 61 101.23 20.37 14.88
CA GLY A 61 99.97 19.86 14.36
C GLY A 61 99.58 18.55 15.00
N PHE A 62 98.32 18.20 14.82
CA PHE A 62 97.77 16.90 15.19
C PHE A 62 97.01 16.31 14.01
N PHE A 63 97.00 14.98 13.93
CA PHE A 63 96.23 14.25 12.94
C PHE A 63 94.91 13.81 13.57
N VAL A 64 93.81 14.35 13.06
CA VAL A 64 92.46 14.00 13.48
C VAL A 64 92.04 12.75 12.71
N ILE A 65 91.95 11.62 13.40
CA ILE A 65 91.45 10.36 12.83
C ILE A 65 89.92 10.44 12.81
N PHE A 66 89.31 10.32 11.63
CA PHE A 66 87.87 10.47 11.49
C PHE A 66 87.07 9.34 12.13
N GLU A 67 87.66 8.15 12.30
CA GLU A 67 87.05 7.02 13.00
C GLU A 67 86.58 7.41 14.42
N PHE A 68 87.39 8.16 15.18
CA PHE A 68 87.02 8.62 16.52
C PHE A 68 85.87 9.62 16.52
N ILE A 69 85.75 10.44 15.48
CA ILE A 69 84.61 11.35 15.29
C ILE A 69 83.39 10.55 14.85
N GLY A 70 83.62 9.52 14.03
CA GLY A 70 82.59 8.66 13.49
C GLY A 70 81.86 7.87 14.55
N ASP A 71 82.56 7.34 15.56
CA ASP A 71 81.92 6.63 16.67
C ASP A 71 80.86 7.49 17.36
N GLU A 72 81.12 8.79 17.59
CA GLU A 72 80.16 9.69 18.22
C GLU A 72 79.01 10.08 17.26
N ILE A 73 79.33 10.40 15.99
CA ILE A 73 78.32 10.85 14.99
C ILE A 73 77.42 9.70 14.53
N LEU A 74 77.96 8.49 14.41
CA LEU A 74 77.23 7.30 13.97
C LEU A 74 76.49 6.59 15.11
N THR A 75 76.65 7.06 16.35
CA THR A 75 75.98 6.45 17.49
C THR A 75 74.46 6.59 17.38
N ARG A 76 73.74 5.45 17.42
CA ARG A 76 72.27 5.41 17.32
C ARG A 76 71.51 6.12 18.45
N LYS A 77 72.18 6.64 19.48
CA LYS A 77 71.52 7.41 20.57
C LYS A 77 70.76 8.63 20.05
N GLN A 78 71.12 9.13 18.87
CA GLN A 78 70.46 10.27 18.22
C GLN A 78 69.53 9.87 17.05
N SER A 79 69.30 8.56 16.84
CA SER A 79 68.40 8.04 15.81
C SER A 79 66.94 8.33 16.18
N ILE A 80 66.22 9.02 15.30
CA ILE A 80 64.80 9.38 15.47
C ILE A 80 63.94 8.52 14.56
N PHE A 81 64.40 8.28 13.33
CA PHE A 81 63.69 7.47 12.35
C PHE A 81 64.34 6.10 12.22
N LYS A 82 63.52 5.09 11.96
CA LYS A 82 63.99 3.73 11.76
C LYS A 82 64.91 3.69 10.53
N ASN A 83 66.11 3.17 10.72
CA ASN A 83 67.15 3.08 9.70
C ASN A 83 67.63 4.45 9.18
N ASP A 84 67.45 5.52 9.97
CA ASP A 84 68.22 6.73 9.71
C ASP A 84 69.71 6.50 10.00
N TYR A 85 70.52 7.37 9.41
CA TYR A 85 71.94 7.40 9.68
C TYR A 85 72.53 8.79 9.44
N SER A 86 73.61 9.08 10.16
CA SER A 86 74.37 10.30 10.01
C SER A 86 75.62 10.06 9.15
N THR A 87 76.06 11.09 8.43
CA THR A 87 77.33 11.09 7.71
C THR A 87 77.96 12.48 7.83
N LEU A 88 79.29 12.52 7.77
CA LEU A 88 80.05 13.77 7.80
C LEU A 88 80.77 13.95 6.47
N VAL A 89 80.60 15.12 5.85
CA VAL A 89 81.13 15.40 4.51
C VAL A 89 81.90 16.73 4.54
N ALA A 90 83.03 16.79 3.85
CA ALA A 90 83.77 18.03 3.65
C ALA A 90 83.09 18.96 2.63
N GLN A 91 83.46 20.24 2.61
CA GLN A 91 82.88 21.22 1.69
C GLN A 91 83.03 20.86 0.20
N ASP A 92 84.05 20.08 -0.17
CA ASP A 92 84.27 19.58 -1.53
C ASP A 92 83.47 18.30 -1.87
N GLY A 93 82.65 17.82 -0.93
CA GLY A 93 81.84 16.63 -1.10
C GLY A 93 82.54 15.33 -0.71
N THR A 94 83.77 15.38 -0.20
CA THR A 94 84.49 14.20 0.28
C THR A 94 83.85 13.64 1.55
N ILE A 95 83.53 12.35 1.55
CA ILE A 95 82.91 11.67 2.68
C ILE A 95 83.97 11.41 3.76
N LEU A 96 83.81 12.04 4.92
CA LEU A 96 84.71 11.93 6.07
C LEU A 96 84.33 10.77 6.98
N VAL A 97 83.02 10.61 7.22
CA VAL A 97 82.44 9.56 8.07
C VAL A 97 81.17 9.05 7.41
N HIS A 98 81.01 7.73 7.31
CA HIS A 98 79.80 7.10 6.79
C HIS A 98 79.62 5.70 7.41
N PRO A 99 78.38 5.23 7.69
CA PRO A 99 78.15 3.90 8.25
C PRO A 99 78.73 2.77 7.39
N ASN A 100 78.66 2.94 6.07
CA ASN A 100 79.39 2.10 5.12
C ASN A 100 80.81 2.66 4.92
N SER A 101 81.79 2.03 5.55
CA SER A 101 83.20 2.44 5.51
C SER A 101 83.82 2.41 4.12
N SER A 102 83.26 1.64 3.17
CA SER A 102 83.75 1.59 1.77
C SER A 102 83.50 2.87 0.97
N LEU A 103 82.69 3.80 1.52
CA LEU A 103 82.40 5.11 0.92
C LEU A 103 83.29 6.22 1.49
N VAL A 104 83.95 5.99 2.63
CA VAL A 104 84.83 6.98 3.26
C VAL A 104 86.00 7.29 2.33
N GLY A 105 86.25 8.58 2.13
CA GLY A 105 87.27 9.11 1.23
C GLY A 105 86.90 9.22 -0.24
N LYS A 106 85.72 8.76 -0.65
CA LYS A 106 85.13 9.05 -1.97
C LYS A 106 84.33 10.34 -1.93
N THR A 107 84.07 10.95 -3.08
CA THR A 107 83.18 12.11 -3.16
C THR A 107 81.71 11.70 -3.29
N LEU A 108 80.77 12.52 -2.79
CA LEU A 108 79.33 12.27 -2.91
C LEU A 108 78.90 12.03 -4.38
N SER A 109 79.51 12.76 -5.32
CA SER A 109 79.24 12.64 -6.75
C SER A 109 79.76 11.35 -7.37
N GLU A 110 80.83 10.77 -6.83
CA GLU A 110 81.35 9.46 -7.26
C GLU A 110 80.47 8.30 -6.79
N VAL A 111 79.94 8.40 -5.57
CA VAL A 111 79.18 7.30 -4.96
C VAL A 111 77.70 7.32 -5.32
N ASN A 112 77.17 8.47 -5.78
CA ASN A 112 75.78 8.63 -6.10
C ASN A 112 75.58 9.60 -7.27
N SER A 113 75.24 9.04 -8.43
CA SER A 113 75.00 9.80 -9.67
C SER A 113 73.58 10.36 -9.79
N HIS A 114 72.69 10.11 -8.82
CA HIS A 114 71.31 10.59 -8.89
C HIS A 114 71.23 12.12 -8.79
N LYS A 115 70.26 12.74 -9.48
CA LYS A 115 70.09 14.20 -9.52
C LYS A 115 69.94 14.81 -8.11
N SER A 116 69.30 14.09 -7.19
CA SER A 116 69.16 14.52 -5.80
C SER A 116 70.49 14.65 -5.05
N ALA A 117 71.48 13.82 -5.37
CA ALA A 117 72.81 13.94 -4.78
C ALA A 117 73.51 15.23 -5.24
N GLN A 118 73.22 15.71 -6.45
CA GLN A 118 73.71 17.00 -6.93
C GLN A 118 73.05 18.16 -6.18
N VAL A 119 71.76 18.08 -5.88
CA VAL A 119 71.04 19.08 -5.07
C VAL A 119 71.61 19.12 -3.64
N LEU A 120 71.83 17.96 -3.03
CA LEU A 120 72.49 17.86 -1.73
C LEU A 120 73.91 18.45 -1.76
N MET A 121 74.68 18.16 -2.82
CA MET A 121 76.02 18.71 -3.01
C MET A 121 76.00 20.25 -3.14
N GLN A 122 75.03 20.81 -3.85
CA GLN A 122 74.86 22.26 -3.93
C GLN A 122 74.57 22.89 -2.56
N ALA A 123 73.71 22.27 -1.75
CA ALA A 123 73.44 22.74 -0.39
C ALA A 123 74.70 22.70 0.50
N ILE A 124 75.52 21.65 0.38
CA ILE A 124 76.81 21.53 1.08
C ILE A 124 77.77 22.64 0.66
N MET A 125 77.93 22.87 -0.65
CA MET A 125 78.85 23.89 -1.18
C MET A 125 78.45 25.31 -0.74
N LYS A 126 77.13 25.59 -0.69
CA LYS A 126 76.58 26.87 -0.24
C LYS A 126 76.54 27.02 1.29
N GLN A 127 76.89 25.98 2.04
CA GLN A 127 76.82 25.98 3.50
C GLN A 127 75.39 26.24 4.01
N GLU A 128 74.38 25.69 3.33
CA GLU A 128 72.98 25.84 3.70
C GLU A 128 72.54 24.77 4.72
N THR A 129 71.83 25.21 5.75
CA THR A 129 71.07 24.32 6.64
C THR A 129 69.70 24.10 6.01
N THR A 130 69.47 22.92 5.43
CA THR A 130 68.24 22.63 4.67
C THR A 130 67.88 21.15 4.75
N VAL A 131 66.69 20.80 4.27
CA VAL A 131 66.26 19.42 4.07
C VAL A 131 65.94 19.23 2.61
N VAL A 132 66.57 18.24 1.98
CA VAL A 132 66.36 17.91 0.58
C VAL A 132 65.95 16.46 0.43
N GLU A 133 65.14 16.18 -0.57
CA GLU A 133 64.88 14.81 -1.00
C GLU A 133 66.18 14.21 -1.56
N TYR A 134 66.49 12.98 -1.15
CA TYR A 134 67.74 12.30 -1.43
C TYR A 134 67.49 10.82 -1.71
N TRP A 135 67.70 10.41 -2.95
CA TRP A 135 67.84 9.00 -3.28
C TRP A 135 69.21 8.53 -2.85
N ASN A 136 69.28 7.53 -1.98
CA ASN A 136 70.55 6.94 -1.58
C ASN A 136 71.13 6.06 -2.71
N ALA A 137 72.37 5.58 -2.54
CA ALA A 137 73.03 4.73 -3.53
C ALA A 137 72.29 3.40 -3.80
N ASN A 138 71.36 3.00 -2.92
CA ASN A 138 70.52 1.80 -3.09
C ASN A 138 69.21 2.09 -3.85
N GLY A 139 68.96 3.36 -4.23
CA GLY A 139 67.76 3.78 -4.96
C GLY A 139 66.52 4.02 -4.09
N ASN A 140 66.65 4.01 -2.76
CA ASN A 140 65.53 4.33 -1.87
C ASN A 140 65.38 5.85 -1.68
N ILE A 141 64.15 6.33 -1.57
CA ILE A 141 63.85 7.73 -1.28
C ILE A 141 64.09 7.98 0.21
N ASN A 142 64.85 9.02 0.49
CA ASN A 142 65.15 9.51 1.84
C ASN A 142 65.03 11.03 1.86
N TYR A 143 65.03 11.61 3.05
CA TYR A 143 65.25 13.03 3.25
C TYR A 143 66.60 13.24 3.94
N ALA A 144 67.43 14.11 3.36
CA ALA A 144 68.74 14.46 3.88
C ALA A 144 68.67 15.86 4.50
N GLY A 145 68.83 15.95 5.82
CA GLY A 145 68.99 17.21 6.55
C GLY A 145 70.45 17.59 6.66
N THR A 146 70.83 18.80 6.25
CA THR A 146 72.21 19.30 6.30
C THR A 146 72.41 20.30 7.44
N ALA A 147 73.54 20.17 8.15
CA ALA A 147 73.99 21.10 9.17
C ALA A 147 75.50 21.39 8.98
N PRO A 148 75.85 22.43 8.20
CA PRO A 148 77.23 22.85 8.02
C PRO A 148 77.76 23.55 9.26
N PHE A 149 79.03 23.30 9.60
CA PHE A 149 79.71 23.92 10.72
C PHE A 149 81.18 24.21 10.38
N LYS A 150 81.69 25.29 10.97
CA LYS A 150 83.07 25.74 10.80
C LYS A 150 84.02 24.88 11.64
N VAL A 151 85.11 24.42 11.03
CA VAL A 151 86.09 23.56 11.70
C VAL A 151 87.29 24.41 12.11
N GLY A 152 87.53 24.55 13.42
CA GLY A 152 88.62 25.39 13.95
C GLY A 152 88.28 26.89 13.97
N ARG A 153 88.82 27.61 14.95
CA ARG A 153 88.44 29.00 15.24
C ARG A 153 88.85 29.99 14.14
N ASP A 154 89.98 29.75 13.48
CA ASP A 154 90.59 30.65 12.48
C ASP A 154 90.82 29.98 11.11
N SER A 155 89.99 29.00 10.75
CA SER A 155 90.05 28.31 9.45
C SER A 155 88.81 28.61 8.61
N ASP A 156 88.93 28.73 7.29
CA ASP A 156 87.77 28.88 6.38
C ASP A 156 87.24 27.52 5.88
N VAL A 157 87.42 26.46 6.67
CA VAL A 157 87.00 25.10 6.32
C VAL A 157 85.68 24.76 7.01
N TYR A 158 84.72 24.29 6.21
CA TYR A 158 83.43 23.82 6.69
C TYR A 158 83.30 22.32 6.45
N TRP A 159 82.75 21.63 7.44
CA TRP A 159 82.22 20.27 7.28
C TRP A 159 80.71 20.32 7.48
N THR A 160 80.01 19.38 6.85
CA THR A 160 78.55 19.29 6.92
C THR A 160 78.18 17.95 7.52
N SER A 161 77.48 18.00 8.65
CA SER A 161 76.77 16.85 9.19
C SER A 161 75.49 16.65 8.39
N ILE A 162 75.23 15.44 7.95
CA ILE A 162 74.04 15.10 7.17
C ILE A 162 73.35 13.95 7.87
N VAL A 163 72.06 14.11 8.16
CA VAL A 163 71.19 13.03 8.65
C VAL A 163 70.28 12.60 7.53
N ILE A 164 70.32 11.32 7.18
CA ILE A 164 69.53 10.72 6.10
C ILE A 164 68.47 9.82 6.73
N ALA A 165 67.20 10.14 6.51
CA ALA A 165 66.06 9.41 7.05
C ALA A 165 65.18 8.85 5.92
N PRO A 166 64.86 7.54 5.93
CA PRO A 166 64.01 6.93 4.92
C PRO A 166 62.57 7.47 4.91
N GLU A 167 62.01 7.68 3.72
CA GLU A 167 60.63 8.17 3.54
C GLU A 167 59.60 7.28 4.26
N ASP A 168 59.70 5.97 4.11
CA ASP A 168 58.79 5.00 4.73
C ASP A 168 58.75 5.11 6.26
N SER A 169 59.89 5.45 6.89
CA SER A 169 59.94 5.63 8.34
C SER A 169 59.37 6.98 8.76
N ILE A 170 59.54 8.03 7.96
CA ILE A 170 58.97 9.35 8.23
C ILE A 170 57.44 9.28 8.15
N PHE A 171 56.91 8.59 7.14
CA PHE A 171 55.48 8.51 6.87
C PHE A 171 54.79 7.28 7.47
N GLU A 172 55.47 6.44 8.26
CA GLU A 172 54.86 5.24 8.88
C GLU A 172 53.57 5.60 9.64
N SER A 173 53.61 6.66 10.45
CA SER A 173 52.44 7.16 11.19
C SER A 173 51.31 7.63 10.28
N VAL A 174 51.64 8.22 9.13
CA VAL A 174 50.67 8.70 8.13
C VAL A 174 50.01 7.51 7.43
N TYR A 175 50.78 6.49 7.05
CA TYR A 175 50.22 5.27 6.45
C TYR A 175 49.31 4.52 7.43
N ARG A 176 49.69 4.41 8.71
CA ARG A 176 48.82 3.83 9.75
C ARG A 176 47.53 4.63 9.91
N LEU A 177 47.62 5.95 9.98
CA LEU A 177 46.44 6.82 10.11
C LEU A 177 45.51 6.67 8.90
N ARG A 178 46.05 6.63 7.68
CA ARG A 178 45.29 6.40 6.45
C ARG A 178 44.53 5.08 6.49
N LEU A 179 45.15 4.01 6.98
CA LEU A 179 44.50 2.71 7.12
C LEU A 179 43.36 2.74 8.14
N ILE A 180 43.57 3.39 9.29
CA ILE A 180 42.52 3.57 10.31
C ILE A 180 41.32 4.34 9.74
N ILE A 181 41.57 5.43 9.00
CA ILE A 181 40.51 6.23 8.34
C ILE A 181 39.76 5.37 7.31
N LEU A 182 40.46 4.59 6.49
CA LEU A 182 39.82 3.76 5.48
C LEU A 182 38.94 2.67 6.11
N CYS A 183 39.42 2.03 7.19
CA CYS A 183 38.63 1.06 7.95
C CYS A 183 37.41 1.71 8.62
N SER A 184 37.55 2.90 9.21
CA SER A 184 36.42 3.57 9.89
C SER A 184 35.31 3.97 8.90
N VAL A 185 35.66 4.44 7.71
CA VAL A 185 34.69 4.71 6.63
C VAL A 185 33.95 3.44 6.21
N LEU A 186 34.66 2.33 6.00
CA LEU A 186 34.03 1.05 5.64
C LEU A 186 33.08 0.55 6.74
N VAL A 187 33.49 0.61 8.00
CA VAL A 187 32.68 0.17 9.14
C VAL A 187 31.42 1.04 9.29
N SER A 188 31.56 2.36 9.21
CA SER A 188 30.41 3.28 9.30
C SER A 188 29.40 3.07 8.16
N LEU A 189 29.88 2.87 6.93
CA LEU A 189 29.02 2.54 5.78
C LEU A 189 28.25 1.24 6.00
N LEU A 190 28.92 0.20 6.51
CA LEU A 190 28.30 -1.09 6.83
C LEU A 190 27.21 -0.94 7.90
N ILE A 191 27.47 -0.16 8.95
CA ILE A 191 26.49 0.11 10.02
C ILE A 191 25.25 0.81 9.46
N ILE A 192 25.41 1.81 8.59
CA ILE A 192 24.29 2.54 7.96
C ILE A 192 23.45 1.58 7.11
N LEU A 193 24.08 0.73 6.30
CA LEU A 193 23.40 -0.28 5.48
C LEU A 193 22.59 -1.26 6.33
N ILE A 194 23.20 -1.82 7.37
CA ILE A 194 22.54 -2.77 8.28
C ILE A 194 21.37 -2.09 8.99
N THR A 195 21.58 -0.90 9.55
CA THR A 195 20.56 -0.16 10.30
C THR A 195 19.36 0.18 9.40
N THR A 196 19.63 0.66 8.19
CA THR A 196 18.59 0.99 7.21
C THR A 196 17.81 -0.25 6.78
N TYR A 197 18.50 -1.36 6.49
CA TYR A 197 17.86 -2.63 6.15
C TYR A 197 16.92 -3.11 7.26
N PHE A 198 17.38 -3.12 8.52
CA PHE A 198 16.56 -3.51 9.67
C PHE A 198 15.39 -2.54 9.87
N TYR A 199 15.60 -1.23 9.71
CA TYR A 199 14.54 -0.23 9.82
C TYR A 199 13.43 -0.48 8.80
N ILE A 200 13.76 -0.63 7.51
CA ILE A 200 12.80 -0.89 6.43
C ILE A 200 12.06 -2.21 6.67
N LYS A 201 12.79 -3.28 6.98
CA LYS A 201 12.21 -4.61 7.19
C LYS A 201 11.22 -4.64 8.36
N THR A 202 11.55 -3.96 9.46
CA THR A 202 10.78 -4.05 10.71
C THR A 202 9.65 -3.03 10.73
N ARG A 203 9.90 -1.78 10.34
CA ARG A 203 8.92 -0.68 10.44
C ARG A 203 8.03 -0.54 9.22
N ILE A 204 8.56 -0.71 8.01
CA ILE A 204 7.79 -0.42 6.79
C ILE A 204 7.14 -1.70 6.27
N ARG A 205 7.95 -2.73 5.94
CA ARG A 205 7.46 -3.97 5.32
C ARG A 205 6.38 -4.66 6.15
N SER A 206 6.56 -4.75 7.47
CA SER A 206 5.58 -5.39 8.34
C SER A 206 4.23 -4.67 8.35
N ARG A 207 4.22 -3.34 8.38
CA ARG A 207 2.98 -2.54 8.38
C ARG A 207 2.27 -2.63 7.04
N ILE A 208 3.01 -2.53 5.93
CA ILE A 208 2.46 -2.70 4.58
C ILE A 208 1.84 -4.09 4.42
N ARG A 209 2.54 -5.14 4.85
CA ARG A 209 2.00 -6.51 4.78
C ARG A 209 0.71 -6.66 5.59
N ASN A 210 0.63 -6.04 6.77
CA ASN A 210 -0.59 -6.06 7.58
C ASN A 210 -1.76 -5.35 6.88
N VAL A 211 -1.53 -4.15 6.33
CA VAL A 211 -2.55 -3.43 5.55
C VAL A 211 -3.01 -4.27 4.35
N ASN A 212 -2.06 -4.84 3.60
CA ASN A 212 -2.37 -5.68 2.45
C ASN A 212 -3.22 -6.91 2.85
N SER A 213 -2.84 -7.60 3.92
CA SER A 213 -3.59 -8.74 4.43
C SER A 213 -5.00 -8.36 4.89
N HIS A 214 -5.17 -7.17 5.50
CA HIS A 214 -6.50 -6.70 5.92
C HIS A 214 -7.36 -6.29 4.73
N LEU A 215 -6.77 -5.70 3.69
CA LEU A 215 -7.49 -5.41 2.45
C LEU A 215 -7.95 -6.68 1.74
N HIS A 216 -7.10 -7.69 1.62
CA HIS A 216 -7.52 -9.00 1.09
C HIS A 216 -8.63 -9.61 1.94
N ALA A 217 -8.51 -9.56 3.26
CA ALA A 217 -9.56 -10.02 4.15
C ALA A 217 -10.86 -9.21 3.93
N PHE A 218 -10.79 -7.89 3.76
CA PHE A 218 -11.98 -7.08 3.49
C PHE A 218 -12.62 -7.41 2.14
N PHE A 219 -11.82 -7.60 1.09
CA PHE A 219 -12.34 -8.03 -0.22
C PHE A 219 -12.98 -9.41 -0.17
N GLY A 220 -12.39 -10.35 0.56
CA GLY A 220 -13.03 -11.65 0.80
C GLY A 220 -14.39 -11.51 1.49
N PHE A 221 -14.57 -10.52 2.38
CA PHE A 221 -15.86 -10.24 3.01
C PHE A 221 -16.87 -9.68 2.01
N LEU A 222 -16.47 -8.73 1.16
CA LEU A 222 -17.33 -8.21 0.09
C LEU A 222 -17.72 -9.28 -0.94
N ASN A 223 -16.80 -10.21 -1.23
CA ASN A 223 -17.03 -11.31 -2.16
C ASN A 223 -17.78 -12.49 -1.53
N HIS A 224 -18.21 -12.39 -0.26
CA HIS A 224 -18.89 -13.46 0.48
C HIS A 224 -18.05 -14.74 0.69
N GLU A 225 -16.73 -14.68 0.49
CA GLU A 225 -15.80 -15.78 0.80
C GLU A 225 -15.65 -15.98 2.32
N ARG A 226 -16.00 -14.95 3.09
CA ARG A 226 -16.06 -14.95 4.55
C ARG A 226 -17.32 -14.23 5.03
N LYS A 227 -17.84 -14.65 6.18
CA LYS A 227 -19.08 -14.13 6.75
C LYS A 227 -18.90 -12.81 7.50
N ASP A 228 -17.76 -12.65 8.16
CA ASP A 228 -17.51 -11.51 9.03
C ASP A 228 -16.52 -10.53 8.40
N ALA A 229 -16.73 -9.23 8.64
CA ALA A 229 -15.77 -8.20 8.30
C ALA A 229 -14.46 -8.40 9.11
N PRO A 230 -13.29 -7.98 8.59
CA PRO A 230 -12.06 -8.05 9.37
C PRO A 230 -12.13 -7.12 10.58
N GLU A 231 -11.46 -7.51 11.66
CA GLU A 231 -11.25 -6.63 12.80
C GLU A 231 -10.50 -5.36 12.36
N PRO A 232 -10.75 -4.20 13.00
CA PRO A 232 -10.07 -2.96 12.67
C PRO A 232 -8.54 -3.09 12.81
N LEU A 233 -7.81 -2.53 11.84
CA LEU A 233 -6.37 -2.39 11.93
C LEU A 233 -5.99 -1.58 13.18
N ARG A 234 -5.10 -2.12 14.00
CA ARG A 234 -4.53 -1.36 15.12
C ARG A 234 -3.54 -0.31 14.59
N ILE A 235 -3.91 0.97 14.74
CA ILE A 235 -3.09 2.10 14.32
C ILE A 235 -2.05 2.39 15.41
N ILE A 236 -0.77 2.19 15.07
CA ILE A 236 0.37 2.35 16.00
C ILE A 236 1.24 3.60 15.72
N ALA A 237 0.93 4.33 14.64
CA ALA A 237 1.66 5.52 14.23
C ALA A 237 0.71 6.50 13.53
N GLN A 238 1.05 7.79 13.55
CA GLN A 238 0.28 8.87 12.90
C GLN A 238 0.91 9.33 11.57
N ASP A 239 1.75 8.48 10.97
CA ASP A 239 2.30 8.70 9.62
C ASP A 239 1.27 8.38 8.53
N GLU A 240 1.67 8.47 7.27
CA GLU A 240 0.81 8.26 6.10
C GLU A 240 0.19 6.86 6.09
N LEU A 241 0.95 5.84 6.51
CA LEU A 241 0.44 4.48 6.64
C LEU A 241 -0.59 4.36 7.77
N GLY A 242 -0.40 5.10 8.87
CA GLY A 242 -1.37 5.23 9.94
C GLY A 242 -2.68 5.87 9.47
N LYS A 243 -2.59 7.00 8.77
CA LYS A 243 -3.76 7.69 8.19
C LYS A 243 -4.50 6.81 7.19
N MET A 244 -3.77 6.09 6.33
CA MET A 244 -4.36 5.12 5.39
C MET A 244 -5.09 4.01 6.15
N GLY A 245 -4.48 3.45 7.20
CA GLY A 245 -5.11 2.44 8.04
C GLY A 245 -6.42 2.92 8.70
N SER A 246 -6.43 4.15 9.23
CA SER A 246 -7.64 4.74 9.82
C SER A 246 -8.75 4.92 8.79
N ALA A 247 -8.43 5.44 7.61
CA ALA A 247 -9.39 5.61 6.53
C ALA A 247 -9.95 4.26 6.05
N ILE A 248 -9.11 3.22 5.97
CA ILE A 248 -9.54 1.86 5.65
C ILE A 248 -10.53 1.36 6.70
N ASN A 249 -10.21 1.46 7.99
CA ASN A 249 -11.09 1.02 9.07
C ASN A 249 -12.47 1.70 9.02
N GLU A 250 -12.49 3.03 8.83
CA GLU A 250 -13.73 3.79 8.74
C GLU A 250 -14.61 3.33 7.57
N ASN A 251 -13.99 3.09 6.41
CA ASN A 251 -14.71 2.60 5.22
C ASN A 251 -15.18 1.16 5.39
N ILE A 252 -14.40 0.28 6.03
CA ILE A 252 -14.83 -1.09 6.35
C ILE A 252 -16.09 -1.06 7.22
N GLU A 253 -16.12 -0.24 8.26
CA GLU A 253 -17.26 -0.17 9.17
C GLU A 253 -18.50 0.42 8.47
N LYS A 254 -18.32 1.50 7.69
CA LYS A 254 -19.41 2.07 6.89
C LYS A 254 -20.00 1.04 5.92
N THR A 255 -19.15 0.28 5.24
CA THR A 255 -19.61 -0.73 4.26
C THR A 255 -20.26 -1.92 4.96
N LYS A 256 -19.70 -2.41 6.07
CA LYS A 256 -20.31 -3.47 6.89
C LYS A 256 -21.72 -3.10 7.35
N LEU A 257 -21.89 -1.88 7.87
CA LEU A 257 -23.20 -1.39 8.29
C LEU A 257 -24.17 -1.27 7.11
N GLY A 258 -23.69 -0.75 5.97
CA GLY A 258 -24.46 -0.65 4.74
C GLY A 258 -24.96 -2.01 4.23
N LEU A 259 -24.07 -2.99 4.10
CA LEU A 259 -24.42 -4.35 3.68
C LEU A 259 -25.40 -5.02 4.63
N LYS A 260 -25.30 -4.76 5.95
CA LYS A 260 -26.27 -5.26 6.92
C LYS A 260 -27.67 -4.66 6.71
N GLN A 261 -27.76 -3.37 6.40
CA GLN A 261 -29.05 -2.72 6.07
C GLN A 261 -29.62 -3.27 4.76
N ASP A 262 -28.78 -3.42 3.73
CA ASP A 262 -29.15 -3.98 2.44
C ASP A 262 -29.67 -5.42 2.58
N SER A 263 -28.98 -6.26 3.36
CA SER A 263 -29.37 -7.64 3.64
C SER A 263 -30.71 -7.73 4.38
N LYS A 264 -30.97 -6.84 5.36
CA LYS A 264 -32.27 -6.75 6.04
C LYS A 264 -33.40 -6.44 5.08
N MET A 265 -33.19 -5.49 4.17
CA MET A 265 -34.20 -5.13 3.16
C MET A 265 -34.49 -6.32 2.24
N VAL A 266 -33.46 -7.02 1.76
CA VAL A 266 -33.65 -8.23 0.94
C VAL A 266 -34.43 -9.30 1.71
N ALA A 267 -34.12 -9.53 2.99
CA ALA A 267 -34.87 -10.47 3.82
C ALA A 267 -36.34 -10.06 3.99
N GLN A 268 -36.61 -8.77 4.24
CA GLN A 268 -37.99 -8.27 4.31
C GLN A 268 -38.71 -8.41 2.95
N SER A 269 -38.01 -8.22 1.84
CA SER A 269 -38.60 -8.36 0.50
C SER A 269 -39.05 -9.80 0.24
N VAL A 270 -38.25 -10.79 0.67
CA VAL A 270 -38.64 -12.21 0.60
C VAL A 270 -39.85 -12.48 1.47
N GLU A 271 -39.91 -11.92 2.68
CA GLU A 271 -41.07 -12.11 3.56
C GLU A 271 -42.33 -11.45 3.02
N THR A 272 -42.23 -10.23 2.52
CA THR A 272 -43.32 -9.53 1.82
C THR A 272 -43.82 -10.34 0.63
N ALA A 273 -42.93 -10.94 -0.16
CA ALA A 273 -43.31 -11.82 -1.28
C ALA A 273 -44.14 -13.03 -0.83
N LYS A 274 -43.83 -13.65 0.32
CA LYS A 274 -44.65 -14.74 0.88
C LYS A 274 -46.02 -14.28 1.35
N ILE A 275 -46.12 -13.08 1.93
CA ILE A 275 -47.42 -12.51 2.33
C ILE A 275 -48.30 -12.25 1.10
N ILE A 276 -47.68 -11.78 0.02
CA ILE A 276 -48.34 -11.59 -1.29
C ILE A 276 -48.78 -12.94 -1.87
N GLU A 277 -47.93 -13.97 -1.80
CA GLU A 277 -48.26 -15.34 -2.23
C GLU A 277 -49.46 -15.91 -1.45
N ALA A 278 -49.58 -15.58 -0.17
CA ALA A 278 -50.72 -15.92 0.67
C ALA A 278 -51.98 -15.07 0.37
N GLY A 279 -51.92 -14.13 -0.58
CA GLY A 279 -53.07 -13.36 -1.07
C GLY A 279 -53.27 -11.99 -0.43
N ASP A 280 -52.38 -11.53 0.46
CA ASP A 280 -52.50 -10.22 1.10
C ASP A 280 -51.61 -9.18 0.41
N PHE A 281 -52.23 -8.27 -0.35
CA PHE A 281 -51.53 -7.22 -1.09
C PHE A 281 -51.28 -5.96 -0.25
N ARG A 282 -51.59 -5.94 1.05
CA ARG A 282 -51.28 -4.83 1.98
C ARG A 282 -49.84 -4.82 2.46
N ALA A 283 -49.12 -5.92 2.28
CA ALA A 283 -47.72 -5.99 2.65
C ALA A 283 -46.89 -4.91 1.93
N ARG A 284 -45.98 -4.26 2.64
CA ARG A 284 -45.05 -3.26 2.07
C ARG A 284 -43.66 -3.47 2.62
N ILE A 285 -42.67 -3.22 1.78
CA ILE A 285 -41.27 -3.19 2.20
C ILE A 285 -41.02 -1.84 2.86
N THR A 286 -40.61 -1.84 4.12
CA THR A 286 -40.42 -0.61 4.93
C THR A 286 -38.95 -0.33 5.23
N GLU A 287 -38.11 -1.37 5.32
CA GLU A 287 -36.66 -1.25 5.54
C GLU A 287 -36.03 -0.36 4.46
N THR A 288 -35.07 0.47 4.86
CA THR A 288 -34.40 1.40 3.96
C THR A 288 -32.98 0.90 3.70
N PRO A 289 -32.68 0.42 2.48
CA PRO A 289 -31.35 -0.04 2.13
C PRO A 289 -30.44 1.17 1.92
N ARG A 290 -29.13 0.95 2.04
CA ARG A 290 -28.11 1.96 1.72
C ARG A 290 -27.81 1.95 0.22
N ASN A 291 -27.92 0.81 -0.44
CA ASN A 291 -27.74 0.71 -1.88
C ASN A 291 -28.90 1.43 -2.63
N PRO A 292 -28.60 2.41 -3.50
CA PRO A 292 -29.63 3.17 -4.20
C PRO A 292 -30.48 2.32 -5.16
N GLN A 293 -29.90 1.29 -5.78
CA GLN A 293 -30.61 0.37 -6.66
C GLN A 293 -31.61 -0.50 -5.88
N LEU A 294 -31.22 -0.91 -4.67
CA LEU A 294 -32.12 -1.62 -3.76
C LEU A 294 -33.27 -0.72 -3.28
N ASN A 295 -33.01 0.57 -3.10
CA ASN A 295 -34.06 1.54 -2.75
C ASN A 295 -35.03 1.77 -3.92
N GLU A 296 -34.52 1.84 -5.14
CA GLU A 296 -35.34 1.87 -6.35
C GLU A 296 -36.21 0.61 -6.47
N LEU A 297 -35.62 -0.57 -6.26
CA LEU A 297 -36.35 -1.84 -6.27
C LEU A 297 -37.50 -1.85 -5.23
N LYS A 298 -37.23 -1.40 -4.00
CA LYS A 298 -38.27 -1.23 -2.97
C LYS A 298 -39.41 -0.35 -3.47
N ASN A 299 -39.11 0.79 -4.07
CA ASN A 299 -40.12 1.73 -4.55
C ASN A 299 -40.96 1.13 -5.68
N VAL A 300 -40.31 0.45 -6.65
CA VAL A 300 -40.98 -0.22 -7.76
C VAL A 300 -41.88 -1.34 -7.24
N LEU A 301 -41.41 -2.18 -6.32
CA LEU A 301 -42.21 -3.26 -5.73
C LEU A 301 -43.39 -2.73 -4.92
N ASN A 302 -43.19 -1.70 -4.08
CA ASN A 302 -44.29 -1.09 -3.33
C ASN A 302 -45.32 -0.43 -4.28
N HIS A 303 -44.87 0.24 -5.35
CA HIS A 303 -45.79 0.80 -6.35
C HIS A 303 -46.56 -0.29 -7.10
N MET A 304 -45.90 -1.39 -7.46
CA MET A 304 -46.57 -2.56 -8.05
C MET A 304 -47.67 -3.08 -7.12
N LEU A 305 -47.41 -3.13 -5.80
CA LEU A 305 -48.40 -3.56 -4.82
C LEU A 305 -49.54 -2.55 -4.66
N ASP A 306 -49.26 -1.25 -4.72
CA ASP A 306 -50.29 -0.21 -4.75
C ASP A 306 -51.20 -0.39 -5.99
N ASP A 307 -50.62 -0.71 -7.15
CA ASP A 307 -51.37 -0.96 -8.38
C ASP A 307 -52.19 -2.25 -8.31
N LEU A 308 -51.64 -3.33 -7.73
CA LEU A 308 -52.38 -4.58 -7.52
C LEU A 308 -53.55 -4.38 -6.57
N GLN A 309 -53.38 -3.64 -5.47
CA GLN A 309 -54.48 -3.31 -4.56
C GLN A 309 -55.60 -2.50 -5.22
N LYS A 310 -55.23 -1.49 -6.03
CA LYS A 310 -56.22 -0.65 -6.73
C LYS A 310 -56.96 -1.41 -7.82
N LYS A 311 -56.27 -2.31 -8.55
CA LYS A 311 -56.86 -3.03 -9.69
C LYS A 311 -57.60 -4.28 -9.27
N ILE A 312 -57.05 -5.07 -8.35
CA ILE A 312 -57.61 -6.34 -7.93
C ILE A 312 -58.40 -6.12 -6.64
N GLY A 313 -57.68 -5.91 -5.54
CA GLY A 313 -58.24 -5.79 -4.20
C GLY A 313 -57.15 -5.97 -3.16
N SER A 314 -57.45 -5.70 -1.89
CA SER A 314 -56.46 -5.78 -0.82
C SER A 314 -56.17 -7.21 -0.34
N ASP A 315 -57.15 -8.10 -0.42
CA ASP A 315 -57.06 -9.49 0.02
C ASP A 315 -57.75 -10.41 -1.00
N THR A 316 -56.96 -11.19 -1.73
CA THR A 316 -57.50 -12.07 -2.78
C THR A 316 -58.25 -13.27 -2.21
N ASN A 317 -58.00 -13.66 -0.96
CA ASN A 317 -58.73 -14.75 -0.33
C ASN A 317 -60.19 -14.37 -0.09
N GLU A 318 -60.45 -13.10 0.22
CA GLU A 318 -61.82 -12.61 0.40
C GLU A 318 -62.57 -12.56 -0.93
N ILE A 319 -61.89 -12.16 -2.02
CA ILE A 319 -62.45 -12.25 -3.38
C ILE A 319 -62.79 -13.72 -3.71
N ALA A 320 -61.86 -14.64 -3.44
CA ALA A 320 -62.07 -16.06 -3.68
C ALA A 320 -63.27 -16.61 -2.89
N ARG A 321 -63.43 -16.25 -1.61
CA ARG A 321 -64.59 -16.65 -0.79
C ARG A 321 -65.93 -16.21 -1.42
N VAL A 322 -66.00 -14.99 -1.93
CA VAL A 322 -67.22 -14.46 -2.58
C VAL A 322 -67.46 -15.15 -3.91
N PHE A 323 -66.41 -15.39 -4.71
CA PHE A 323 -66.53 -16.17 -5.94
C PHE A 323 -66.98 -17.61 -5.69
N ASP A 324 -66.46 -18.30 -4.69
CA ASP A 324 -66.90 -19.65 -4.32
C ASP A 324 -68.38 -19.67 -3.93
N SER A 325 -68.84 -18.64 -3.21
CA SER A 325 -70.26 -18.48 -2.86
C SER A 325 -71.11 -18.34 -4.12
N TYR A 326 -70.69 -17.49 -5.07
CA TYR A 326 -71.39 -17.30 -6.35
C TYR A 326 -71.40 -18.57 -7.21
N VAL A 327 -70.32 -19.35 -7.22
CA VAL A 327 -70.26 -20.66 -7.90
C VAL A 327 -71.28 -21.62 -7.31
N SER A 328 -71.52 -21.57 -6.00
CA SER A 328 -72.56 -22.35 -5.31
C SER A 328 -73.99 -21.80 -5.48
N LEU A 329 -74.18 -20.81 -6.36
CA LEU A 329 -75.43 -20.06 -6.59
C LEU A 329 -75.92 -19.27 -5.37
N ASP A 330 -75.04 -19.02 -4.40
CA ASP A 330 -75.30 -18.13 -3.27
C ASP A 330 -74.74 -16.73 -3.57
N PHE A 331 -75.63 -15.83 -3.96
CA PHE A 331 -75.31 -14.43 -4.24
C PHE A 331 -75.54 -13.51 -3.04
N THR A 332 -75.60 -14.02 -1.80
CA THR A 332 -75.81 -13.17 -0.61
C THR A 332 -74.53 -12.54 -0.07
N THR A 333 -73.37 -13.10 -0.43
CA THR A 333 -72.07 -12.60 0.03
C THR A 333 -71.56 -11.43 -0.79
N GLU A 334 -70.72 -10.60 -0.18
CA GLU A 334 -70.00 -9.51 -0.83
C GLU A 334 -68.58 -9.40 -0.25
N VAL A 335 -67.67 -8.78 -1.00
CA VAL A 335 -66.32 -8.43 -0.56
C VAL A 335 -66.45 -7.21 0.33
N LYS A 336 -66.08 -7.34 1.61
CA LYS A 336 -66.12 -6.22 2.56
C LYS A 336 -64.97 -5.25 2.30
N ASP A 337 -65.21 -3.96 2.54
CA ASP A 337 -64.24 -2.88 2.33
C ASP A 337 -63.62 -2.90 0.91
N ALA A 338 -64.45 -3.21 -0.08
CA ALA A 338 -64.08 -3.31 -1.49
C ALA A 338 -63.37 -2.04 -1.98
N SER A 339 -62.05 -2.14 -2.16
CA SER A 339 -61.20 -1.02 -2.57
C SER A 339 -60.68 -1.20 -3.99
N GLY A 340 -60.49 -2.44 -4.42
CA GLY A 340 -59.99 -2.78 -5.74
C GLY A 340 -61.09 -2.79 -6.79
N ARG A 341 -60.71 -2.58 -8.06
CA ARG A 341 -61.67 -2.63 -9.16
C ARG A 341 -62.36 -3.99 -9.28
N VAL A 342 -61.64 -5.11 -9.04
CA VAL A 342 -62.25 -6.45 -9.05
C VAL A 342 -63.19 -6.62 -7.86
N ASP A 343 -62.84 -6.17 -6.66
CA ASP A 343 -63.73 -6.19 -5.49
C ASP A 343 -65.08 -5.51 -5.80
N ILE A 344 -65.00 -4.26 -6.31
CA ILE A 344 -66.18 -3.43 -6.59
C ILE A 344 -67.05 -4.08 -7.66
N VAL A 345 -66.44 -4.53 -8.77
CA VAL A 345 -67.18 -5.18 -9.86
C VAL A 345 -67.82 -6.49 -9.40
N THR A 346 -67.18 -7.24 -8.52
CA THR A 346 -67.71 -8.48 -7.93
C THR A 346 -68.97 -8.21 -7.12
N ASN A 347 -68.96 -7.16 -6.29
CA ASN A 347 -70.13 -6.75 -5.51
C ASN A 347 -71.27 -6.25 -6.41
N THR A 348 -70.94 -5.39 -7.39
CA THR A 348 -71.94 -4.90 -8.37
C THR A 348 -72.57 -6.06 -9.17
N LEU A 349 -71.77 -7.03 -9.60
CA LEU A 349 -72.28 -8.19 -10.34
C LEU A 349 -73.23 -9.02 -9.46
N GLY A 350 -72.87 -9.27 -8.21
CA GLY A 350 -73.77 -9.96 -7.26
C GLY A 350 -75.07 -9.21 -7.03
N GLU A 351 -75.02 -7.88 -6.93
CA GLU A 351 -76.21 -7.04 -6.81
C GLU A 351 -77.13 -7.15 -8.04
N GLU A 352 -76.57 -7.05 -9.25
CA GLU A 352 -77.33 -7.19 -10.49
C GLU A 352 -77.92 -8.59 -10.65
N ILE A 353 -77.20 -9.64 -10.24
CA ILE A 353 -77.75 -11.02 -10.22
C ILE A 353 -78.89 -11.14 -9.21
N ARG A 354 -78.73 -10.63 -7.97
CA ARG A 354 -79.81 -10.61 -6.98
C ARG A 354 -81.04 -9.88 -7.52
N LYS A 355 -80.85 -8.72 -8.15
CA LYS A 355 -81.93 -7.94 -8.76
C LYS A 355 -82.64 -8.73 -9.86
N MET A 356 -81.89 -9.39 -10.74
CA MET A 356 -82.44 -10.29 -11.76
C MET A 356 -83.25 -11.44 -11.13
N LEU A 357 -82.75 -12.06 -10.06
CA LEU A 357 -83.44 -13.14 -9.35
C LEU A 357 -84.73 -12.64 -8.68
N TYR A 358 -84.72 -11.45 -8.05
CA TYR A 358 -85.94 -10.84 -7.51
C TYR A 358 -86.97 -10.52 -8.61
N THR A 359 -86.52 -10.01 -9.76
CA THR A 359 -87.40 -9.78 -10.92
C THR A 359 -87.97 -11.10 -11.44
N SER A 360 -87.15 -12.15 -11.56
CA SER A 360 -87.59 -13.48 -11.99
C SER A 360 -88.60 -14.10 -11.00
N GLN A 361 -88.38 -13.94 -9.69
CA GLN A 361 -89.35 -14.31 -8.66
C GLN A 361 -90.67 -13.52 -8.81
N GLY A 362 -90.58 -12.22 -9.14
CA GLY A 362 -91.73 -11.39 -9.46
C GLY A 362 -92.54 -11.94 -10.62
N PHE A 363 -91.89 -12.26 -11.74
CA PHE A 363 -92.53 -12.91 -12.89
C PHE A 363 -93.16 -14.25 -12.53
N ALA A 364 -92.48 -15.06 -11.70
CA ALA A 364 -93.02 -16.35 -11.25
C ALA A 364 -94.30 -16.19 -10.39
N LYS A 365 -94.32 -15.21 -9.48
CA LYS A 365 -95.52 -14.88 -8.67
C LYS A 365 -96.66 -14.32 -9.53
N GLU A 366 -96.34 -13.47 -10.50
CA GLU A 366 -97.34 -12.94 -11.42
C GLU A 366 -97.93 -14.07 -12.28
N LEU A 367 -97.08 -14.99 -12.77
CA LEU A 367 -97.52 -16.18 -13.49
C LEU A 367 -98.37 -17.11 -12.62
N GLU A 368 -98.00 -17.33 -11.36
CA GLU A 368 -98.80 -18.10 -10.38
C GLU A 368 -100.17 -17.45 -10.18
N SER A 369 -100.21 -16.13 -9.94
CA SER A 369 -101.47 -15.38 -9.82
C SER A 369 -102.32 -15.49 -11.07
N LYS A 370 -101.73 -15.34 -12.27
CA LYS A 370 -102.45 -15.46 -13.55
C LYS A 370 -102.93 -16.89 -13.81
N SER A 371 -102.17 -17.89 -13.37
CA SER A 371 -102.58 -19.30 -13.46
C SER A 371 -103.76 -19.58 -12.52
N LYS A 372 -103.78 -18.97 -11.33
CA LYS A 372 -104.90 -19.05 -10.39
C LYS A 372 -106.14 -18.31 -10.90
N ASP A 373 -105.98 -17.09 -11.46
CA ASP A 373 -107.06 -16.37 -12.12
C ASP A 373 -107.69 -17.23 -13.24
N LEU A 374 -106.84 -17.92 -14.02
CA LEU A 374 -107.28 -18.83 -15.07
C LEU A 374 -107.99 -20.07 -14.50
N GLU A 375 -107.49 -20.67 -13.42
CA GLU A 375 -108.13 -21.78 -12.73
C GLU A 375 -109.54 -21.40 -12.22
N GLU A 376 -109.67 -20.22 -11.61
CA GLU A 376 -110.95 -19.68 -11.17
C GLU A 376 -111.90 -19.43 -12.34
N ALA A 377 -111.41 -18.84 -13.43
CA ALA A 377 -112.20 -18.62 -14.65
C ALA A 377 -112.66 -19.94 -15.29
N VAL A 378 -111.79 -20.95 -15.35
CA VAL A 378 -112.12 -22.29 -15.87
C VAL A 378 -113.13 -22.99 -14.96
N THR A 379 -113.01 -22.85 -13.64
CA THR A 379 -113.95 -23.40 -12.66
C THR A 379 -115.32 -22.73 -12.76
N ALA A 380 -115.36 -21.40 -12.84
CA ALA A 380 -116.59 -20.63 -13.03
C ALA A 380 -117.27 -20.93 -14.38
N LEU A 381 -116.49 -21.11 -15.44
CA LEU A 381 -116.98 -21.54 -16.75
C LEU A 381 -117.57 -22.94 -16.67
N THR A 382 -116.88 -23.88 -16.04
CA THR A 382 -117.36 -25.26 -15.84
C THR A 382 -118.67 -25.29 -15.04
N GLN A 383 -118.76 -24.51 -13.95
CA GLN A 383 -119.97 -24.33 -13.15
C GLN A 383 -121.11 -23.72 -13.98
N SER A 384 -120.82 -22.68 -14.77
CA SER A 384 -121.79 -22.05 -15.66
C SER A 384 -122.26 -22.99 -16.75
N SER A 385 -121.37 -23.79 -17.36
CA SER A 385 -121.73 -24.82 -18.33
C SER A 385 -122.59 -25.93 -17.72
N ASN A 386 -122.28 -26.38 -16.49
CA ASN A 386 -123.13 -27.34 -15.77
C ASN A 386 -124.51 -26.75 -15.44
N THR A 387 -124.56 -25.48 -15.00
CA THR A 387 -125.81 -24.77 -14.73
C THR A 387 -126.61 -24.58 -16.01
N GLN A 388 -125.96 -24.23 -17.13
CA GLN A 388 -126.58 -24.10 -18.43
C GLN A 388 -127.09 -25.44 -18.96
N ALA A 389 -126.35 -26.53 -18.79
CA ALA A 389 -126.80 -27.88 -19.11
C ALA A 389 -128.04 -28.27 -18.28
N SER A 390 -128.04 -27.95 -16.97
CA SER A 390 -129.20 -28.14 -16.09
C SER A 390 -130.40 -27.29 -16.51
N SER A 391 -130.19 -26.01 -16.86
CA SER A 391 -131.24 -25.12 -17.36
C SER A 391 -131.77 -25.56 -18.72
N LEU A 392 -130.92 -26.14 -19.58
CA LEU A 392 -131.35 -26.75 -20.85
C LEU A 392 -132.15 -28.02 -20.60
N GLN A 393 -131.75 -28.87 -19.64
CA GLN A 393 -132.57 -30.00 -19.18
C GLN A 393 -133.93 -29.52 -18.66
N GLN A 394 -133.96 -28.46 -17.86
CA GLN A 394 -135.20 -27.90 -17.32
C GLN A 394 -136.05 -27.27 -18.43
N THR A 395 -135.43 -26.59 -19.40
CA THR A 395 -136.13 -26.05 -20.58
C THR A 395 -136.68 -27.17 -21.44
N ALA A 396 -135.94 -28.26 -21.65
CA ALA A 396 -136.42 -29.44 -22.37
C ALA A 396 -137.60 -30.10 -21.65
N ALA A 397 -137.54 -30.22 -20.31
CA ALA A 397 -138.65 -30.72 -19.49
C ALA A 397 -139.87 -29.78 -19.55
N SER A 398 -139.68 -28.47 -19.49
CA SER A 398 -140.77 -27.50 -19.69
C SER A 398 -141.32 -27.51 -21.12
N VAL A 399 -140.49 -27.79 -22.13
CA VAL A 399 -140.95 -27.98 -23.52
C VAL A 399 -141.74 -29.29 -23.65
N GLU A 400 -141.35 -30.38 -22.97
CA GLU A 400 -142.17 -31.59 -22.85
C GLU A 400 -143.51 -31.31 -22.17
N GLU A 401 -143.52 -30.49 -21.12
CA GLU A 401 -144.74 -30.07 -20.41
C GLU A 401 -145.64 -29.18 -21.28
N ILE A 402 -145.06 -28.23 -22.03
CA ILE A 402 -145.78 -27.44 -23.05
C ILE A 402 -146.34 -28.36 -24.13
N THR A 403 -145.57 -29.33 -24.62
CA THR A 403 -146.02 -30.28 -25.65
C THR A 403 -147.19 -31.11 -25.13
N SER A 404 -147.13 -31.58 -23.88
CA SER A 404 -148.22 -32.26 -23.18
C SER A 404 -149.46 -31.36 -23.03
N SER A 405 -149.30 -30.11 -22.60
CA SER A 405 -150.39 -29.12 -22.57
C SER A 405 -150.96 -28.82 -23.95
N MET A 406 -150.11 -28.76 -24.99
CA MET A 406 -150.54 -28.50 -26.36
C MET A 406 -151.32 -29.68 -26.93
N GLN A 407 -150.94 -30.93 -26.61
CA GLN A 407 -151.73 -32.12 -26.90
C GLN A 407 -153.08 -32.09 -26.18
N ASN A 408 -153.12 -31.66 -24.92
CA ASN A 408 -154.35 -31.55 -24.15
C ASN A 408 -155.29 -30.44 -24.69
N VAL A 409 -154.73 -29.28 -25.05
CA VAL A 409 -155.46 -28.19 -25.72
C VAL A 409 -155.96 -28.61 -27.11
N SER A 410 -155.15 -29.33 -27.88
CA SER A 410 -155.56 -29.92 -29.16
C SER A 410 -156.72 -30.92 -28.97
N GLY A 411 -156.66 -31.75 -27.92
CA GLY A 411 -157.75 -32.64 -27.53
C GLY A 411 -159.05 -31.89 -27.24
N ARG A 412 -158.99 -30.83 -26.41
CA ARG A 412 -160.12 -29.94 -26.14
C ARG A 412 -160.62 -29.20 -27.38
N THR A 413 -159.73 -28.85 -28.30
CA THR A 413 -160.11 -28.17 -29.55
C THR A 413 -160.88 -29.13 -30.45
N ASN A 414 -160.47 -30.40 -30.54
CA ASN A 414 -161.24 -31.44 -31.21
C ASN A 414 -162.60 -31.65 -30.54
N GLU A 415 -162.69 -31.70 -29.20
CA GLU A 415 -163.99 -31.75 -28.50
C GLU A 415 -164.89 -30.56 -28.83
N VAL A 416 -164.34 -29.34 -28.92
CA VAL A 416 -165.08 -28.13 -29.31
C VAL A 416 -165.51 -28.17 -30.78
N ILE A 417 -164.72 -28.76 -31.68
CA ILE A 417 -165.12 -29.01 -33.07
C ILE A 417 -166.28 -30.01 -33.11
N THR A 418 -166.20 -31.11 -32.35
CA THR A 418 -167.29 -32.09 -32.26
C THR A 418 -168.56 -31.46 -31.68
N GLN A 419 -168.46 -30.67 -30.61
CA GLN A 419 -169.60 -29.90 -30.07
C GLN A 419 -170.15 -28.89 -31.08
N SER A 420 -169.29 -28.26 -31.88
CA SER A 420 -169.72 -27.32 -32.92
C SER A 420 -170.42 -28.03 -34.08
N GLU A 421 -169.98 -29.25 -34.44
CA GLU A 421 -170.70 -30.12 -35.38
C GLU A 421 -172.04 -30.62 -34.82
N ASP A 422 -172.08 -31.00 -33.54
CA ASP A 422 -173.32 -31.39 -32.85
C ASP A 422 -174.32 -30.23 -32.83
N ILE A 423 -173.87 -28.99 -32.56
CA ILE A 423 -174.70 -27.78 -32.65
C ILE A 423 -175.17 -27.54 -34.10
N LYS A 424 -174.32 -27.76 -35.10
CA LYS A 424 -174.69 -27.64 -36.52
C LYS A 424 -175.77 -28.64 -36.92
N ASN A 425 -175.71 -29.87 -36.40
CA ASN A 425 -176.74 -30.89 -36.64
C ASN A 425 -178.07 -30.55 -35.95
N VAL A 426 -178.06 -29.86 -34.81
CA VAL A 426 -179.28 -29.39 -34.13
C VAL A 426 -179.96 -28.24 -34.88
N ILE A 427 -179.20 -27.33 -35.50
CA ILE A 427 -179.75 -26.20 -36.28
C ILE A 427 -180.31 -26.64 -37.64
N GLY A 428 -179.99 -27.84 -38.13
CA GLY A 428 -180.57 -28.40 -39.36
C GLY A 428 -181.97 -29.01 -39.21
N ILE A 429 -182.54 -29.08 -37.99
CA ILE A 429 -183.83 -29.74 -37.68
C ILE A 429 -184.94 -28.73 -37.29
N ILE A 430 -184.66 -27.42 -37.34
CA ILE A 430 -185.66 -26.34 -37.21
C ILE A 430 -185.66 -25.55 -38.51
#